data_AF-A0AA36J0Q2-F1
#
_entry.id   AF-A0AA36J0Q2-F1
#
_cell.length_a   1.000
_cell.length_b   1.000
_cell.length_c   1.000
_cell.angle_alpha   90.00
_cell.angle_beta   90.00
_cell.angle_gamma   90.00
#
_symmetry.space_group_name_H-M   'P 1'
#
loop_
_entity.id
_entity.type
_entity.pdbx_description
1 polymer ?
#
loop_
_entity_poly.entity_id
_entity_poly.type
_entity_poly.pdbx_seq_one_letter_code
_entity_poly.pdbx_strand_id
1 'polypeptide(L)'
;VGVVPPMQKPPFQRLSRTDAGVHARSFRLVAPLLRIQATDLRRDGTCPGLCDALNRRLPEGLRCLEVARLPFLGNLPAACVAREYRYYLPRSLLGPGGGDFDAVVEQRFNAALNLCVGRWPFLNFTRPENMGALEAELRSVPENESWLRELFGHRRRRRERGFPPENRVAVPALPAPEVAREMTTRELRACELMPGSVKAFGSDTELLVVRLVGEGFLNSMVRLLVGACAAAARGALPLSELRAALAAERVVDLSEFLAPAAGLVLHEQHLDKEKVPWLPFTGAEAAEEFLREEILVRVERVWQKTRGMGQWYQPGPAAAASD
;
A
#
# COMPACT_ATOMS: atom_id res chain seq x y z
N VAL A 1 -36.91 24.26 28.94
CA VAL A 1 -36.15 22.98 29.02
C VAL A 1 -35.58 22.72 27.64
N GLY A 2 -34.32 23.09 27.40
CA GLY A 2 -33.67 22.84 26.12
C GLY A 2 -33.35 21.36 26.00
N VAL A 3 -33.93 20.69 25.01
CA VAL A 3 -33.56 19.30 24.68
C VAL A 3 -32.13 19.36 24.14
N VAL A 4 -31.16 18.98 24.97
CA VAL A 4 -29.80 18.70 24.49
C VAL A 4 -29.96 17.53 23.52
N PRO A 5 -29.60 17.68 22.24
CA PRO A 5 -29.63 16.56 21.30
C PRO A 5 -28.84 15.40 21.92
N PRO A 6 -29.29 14.14 21.82
CA PRO A 6 -28.47 13.03 22.25
C PRO A 6 -27.12 13.17 21.55
N MET A 7 -26.03 13.31 22.32
CA MET A 7 -24.68 13.33 21.79
C MET A 7 -24.56 12.11 20.88
N GLN A 8 -24.53 12.32 19.57
CA GLN A 8 -24.20 11.26 18.63
C GLN A 8 -22.85 10.74 19.07
N LYS A 9 -22.82 9.47 19.50
CA LYS A 9 -21.56 8.83 19.89
C LYS A 9 -20.62 9.01 18.69
N PRO A 10 -19.44 9.62 18.87
CA PRO A 10 -18.53 9.81 17.75
C PRO A 10 -18.28 8.45 17.10
N PRO A 11 -18.41 8.34 15.76
CA PRO A 11 -18.26 7.07 15.07
C PRO A 11 -16.82 6.58 15.23
N PHE A 12 -16.61 5.29 14.96
CA PHE A 12 -15.25 4.77 14.81
C PHE A 12 -14.48 5.60 13.77
N GLN A 13 -13.26 5.99 14.10
CA GLN A 13 -12.34 6.63 13.16
C GLN A 13 -11.10 5.78 12.99
N ARG A 14 -10.53 5.78 11.79
CA ARG A 14 -9.32 5.03 11.45
C ARG A 14 -8.34 5.95 10.75
N LEU A 15 -7.05 5.75 11.02
CA LEU A 15 -6.01 6.54 10.37
C LEU A 15 -5.69 6.08 8.95
N SER A 16 -5.94 4.81 8.63
CA SER A 16 -5.71 4.23 7.31
C SER A 16 -6.88 3.36 6.88
N ARG A 17 -7.05 3.25 5.56
CA ARG A 17 -7.97 2.32 4.91
C ARG A 17 -7.11 1.32 4.15
N THR A 18 -7.06 0.09 4.63
CA THR A 18 -6.35 -1.00 3.94
C THR A 18 -7.32 -1.68 2.98
N ASP A 19 -6.85 -2.00 1.77
CA ASP A 19 -7.64 -2.73 0.77
C ASP A 19 -7.84 -4.20 1.20
N ALA A 20 -8.80 -4.88 0.55
CA ALA A 20 -9.03 -6.30 0.79
C ALA A 20 -7.75 -7.12 0.53
N GLY A 21 -7.38 -7.97 1.49
CA GLY A 21 -6.17 -8.79 1.44
C GLY A 21 -4.88 -8.09 1.87
N VAL A 22 -4.90 -6.79 2.21
CA VAL A 22 -3.75 -6.08 2.78
C VAL A 22 -3.68 -6.32 4.29
N HIS A 23 -2.48 -6.58 4.80
CA HIS A 23 -2.23 -6.74 6.24
C HIS A 23 -1.87 -5.40 6.90
N ALA A 24 -1.92 -5.35 8.23
CA ALA A 24 -1.44 -4.21 8.99
C ALA A 24 -0.72 -4.68 10.26
N ARG A 25 0.53 -4.27 10.40
CA ARG A 25 1.29 -4.36 11.65
C ARG A 25 0.87 -3.23 12.59
N SER A 26 0.73 -2.02 12.03
CA SER A 26 0.30 -0.83 12.77
C SER A 26 -1.03 -0.34 12.22
N PHE A 27 -2.12 -0.56 12.96
CA PHE A 27 -3.43 -0.02 12.63
C PHE A 27 -4.02 0.71 13.83
N ARG A 28 -4.26 2.01 13.71
CA ARG A 28 -4.87 2.81 14.78
C ARG A 28 -6.34 3.08 14.52
N LEU A 29 -7.15 2.77 15.55
CA LEU A 29 -8.60 2.94 15.59
C LEU A 29 -8.96 3.83 16.79
N VAL A 30 -9.79 4.83 16.56
CA VAL A 30 -10.48 5.58 17.60
C VAL A 30 -11.87 4.97 17.77
N ALA A 31 -12.18 4.51 18.97
CA ALA A 31 -13.50 3.97 19.31
C ALA A 31 -14.45 5.08 19.77
N PRO A 32 -15.78 4.87 19.67
CA PRO A 32 -16.77 5.68 20.36
C PRO A 32 -16.54 5.70 21.88
N LEU A 33 -17.22 6.59 22.60
CA LEU A 33 -17.11 6.68 24.06
C LEU A 33 -17.42 5.32 24.72
N LEU A 34 -16.40 4.78 25.41
CA LEU A 34 -16.49 3.56 26.20
C LEU A 34 -16.52 3.93 27.69
N ARG A 35 -17.39 3.24 28.45
CA ARG A 35 -17.39 3.32 29.91
C ARG A 35 -16.40 2.28 30.44
N ILE A 36 -15.36 2.73 31.12
CA ILE A 36 -14.37 1.90 31.82
C ILE A 36 -14.37 2.26 33.31
N GLN A 37 -13.88 1.36 34.17
CA GLN A 37 -13.66 1.73 35.57
C GLN A 37 -12.42 2.63 35.67
N ALA A 38 -12.43 3.60 36.58
CA ALA A 38 -11.27 4.47 36.77
C ALA A 38 -10.01 3.69 37.16
N THR A 39 -10.17 2.55 37.84
CA THR A 39 -9.12 1.60 38.22
C THR A 39 -8.50 0.86 37.04
N ASP A 40 -9.20 0.76 35.91
CA ASP A 40 -8.67 0.10 34.70
C ASP A 40 -7.68 1.01 33.94
N LEU A 41 -7.72 2.33 34.20
CA LEU A 41 -6.90 3.33 33.54
C LEU A 41 -5.61 3.57 34.33
N ARG A 42 -4.47 3.31 33.70
CA ARG A 42 -3.14 3.64 34.25
C ARG A 42 -2.86 5.15 34.15
N ARG A 43 -1.88 5.61 34.93
CA ARG A 43 -1.45 7.02 34.95
C ARG A 43 -0.93 7.52 33.59
N ASP A 44 -0.34 6.63 32.81
CA ASP A 44 0.14 6.88 31.43
C ASP A 44 -1.01 6.92 30.39
N GLY A 45 -2.26 6.72 30.82
CA GLY A 45 -3.43 6.71 29.94
C GLY A 45 -3.73 5.36 29.28
N THR A 46 -2.92 4.32 29.51
CA THR A 46 -3.16 2.97 28.98
C THR A 46 -4.24 2.22 29.77
N CYS A 47 -4.89 1.25 29.12
CA CYS A 47 -5.93 0.40 29.71
C CYS A 47 -5.66 -1.08 29.38
N PRO A 48 -4.67 -1.72 30.04
CA PRO A 48 -4.24 -3.10 29.72
C PRO A 48 -5.34 -4.14 29.95
N GLY A 49 -6.15 -4.00 31.01
CA GLY A 49 -7.23 -4.95 31.29
C GLY A 49 -8.28 -5.00 30.17
N LEU A 50 -8.56 -3.84 29.55
CA LEU A 50 -9.42 -3.77 28.36
C LEU A 50 -8.71 -4.37 27.14
N CYS A 51 -7.42 -4.10 26.95
CA CYS A 51 -6.61 -4.71 25.89
C CYS A 51 -6.69 -6.25 25.95
N ASP A 52 -6.47 -6.84 27.12
CA ASP A 52 -6.54 -8.28 27.35
C ASP A 52 -7.95 -8.84 27.13
N ALA A 53 -8.97 -8.12 27.61
CA ALA A 53 -10.36 -8.51 27.41
C ALA A 53 -10.79 -8.50 25.94
N LEU A 54 -10.30 -7.54 25.15
CA LEU A 54 -10.49 -7.51 23.70
C LEU A 54 -9.77 -8.68 23.05
N ASN A 55 -8.50 -8.91 23.37
CA ASN A 55 -7.71 -9.99 22.78
C ASN A 55 -8.29 -11.40 23.05
N ARG A 56 -8.94 -11.63 24.19
CA ARG A 56 -9.67 -12.88 24.47
C ARG A 56 -10.88 -13.13 23.54
N ARG A 57 -11.37 -12.09 22.86
CA ARG A 57 -12.54 -12.14 21.97
C ARG A 57 -12.18 -11.99 20.49
N LEU A 58 -10.94 -11.57 20.19
CA LEU A 58 -10.47 -11.41 18.83
C LEU A 58 -10.01 -12.77 18.26
N PRO A 59 -10.19 -13.02 16.96
CA PRO A 59 -9.60 -14.18 16.29
C PRO A 59 -8.08 -14.06 16.25
N GLU A 60 -7.38 -15.18 16.05
CA GLU A 60 -5.90 -15.25 16.05
C GLU A 60 -5.24 -14.25 15.09
N GLY A 61 -5.85 -14.01 13.92
CA GLY A 61 -5.34 -13.05 12.93
C GLY A 61 -5.54 -11.58 13.28
N LEU A 62 -6.07 -11.25 14.47
CA LEU A 62 -6.26 -9.89 14.96
C LEU A 62 -5.77 -9.77 16.40
N ARG A 63 -4.87 -8.81 16.62
CA ARG A 63 -4.33 -8.49 17.94
C ARG A 63 -4.52 -7.01 18.25
N CYS A 64 -5.14 -6.73 19.40
CA CYS A 64 -5.09 -5.42 20.01
C CYS A 64 -3.75 -5.31 20.76
N LEU A 65 -2.86 -4.43 20.31
CA LEU A 65 -1.53 -4.28 20.91
C LEU A 65 -1.55 -3.32 22.09
N GLU A 66 -2.36 -2.27 22.00
CA GLU A 66 -2.41 -1.20 22.99
C GLU A 66 -3.79 -0.54 22.98
N VAL A 67 -4.27 -0.16 24.16
CA VAL A 67 -5.48 0.67 24.33
C VAL A 67 -5.10 1.86 25.19
N ALA A 68 -5.36 3.06 24.68
CA ALA A 68 -5.05 4.31 25.36
C ALA A 68 -6.25 5.28 25.32
N ARG A 69 -6.36 6.11 26.36
CA ARG A 69 -7.39 7.14 26.45
C ARG A 69 -7.09 8.30 25.49
N LEU A 70 -8.05 8.61 24.61
CA LEU A 70 -8.07 9.82 23.81
C LEU A 70 -8.60 11.00 24.63
N PRO A 71 -7.86 12.11 24.81
CA PRO A 71 -8.37 13.33 25.43
C PRO A 71 -9.52 13.94 24.62
N PHE A 72 -10.39 14.70 25.29
CA PHE A 72 -11.58 15.31 24.64
C PHE A 72 -11.25 16.16 23.41
N LEU A 73 -10.14 16.91 23.43
CA LEU A 73 -9.67 17.74 22.32
C LEU A 73 -8.66 17.03 21.41
N GLY A 74 -8.39 15.73 21.63
CA GLY A 74 -7.41 14.97 20.87
C GLY A 74 -7.88 14.71 19.44
N ASN A 75 -7.02 14.99 18.45
CA ASN A 75 -7.27 14.71 17.04
C ASN A 75 -6.17 13.83 16.46
N LEU A 76 -6.36 12.51 16.54
CA LEU A 76 -5.38 11.54 16.07
C LEU A 76 -5.16 11.61 14.54
N PRO A 77 -6.20 11.75 13.68
CA PRO A 77 -6.01 11.96 12.24
C PRO A 77 -5.08 13.12 11.88
N ALA A 78 -5.24 14.28 12.53
CA ALA A 78 -4.42 15.47 12.28
C ALA A 78 -2.95 15.34 12.71
N ALA A 79 -2.64 14.33 13.54
CA ALA A 79 -1.28 14.04 13.98
C ALA A 79 -0.52 13.08 13.03
N CYS A 80 -1.20 12.41 12.10
CA CYS A 80 -0.55 11.44 11.20
C CYS A 80 0.18 12.15 10.05
N VAL A 81 1.50 12.18 10.10
CA VAL A 81 2.36 12.92 9.15
C VAL A 81 2.93 12.07 8.01
N ALA A 82 2.91 10.74 8.16
CA ALA A 82 3.31 9.80 7.11
C ALA A 82 2.82 8.38 7.41
N ARG A 83 2.83 7.52 6.40
CA ARG A 83 2.59 6.09 6.52
C ARG A 83 3.76 5.34 5.90
N GLU A 84 4.20 4.28 6.57
CA GLU A 84 5.15 3.33 6.04
C GLU A 84 4.41 2.06 5.64
N TYR A 85 4.53 1.70 4.37
CA TYR A 85 4.14 0.40 3.86
C TYR A 85 5.39 -0.43 3.59
N ARG A 86 5.28 -1.73 3.86
CA ARG A 86 6.28 -2.71 3.43
C ARG A 86 5.62 -3.74 2.54
N TYR A 87 6.26 -4.06 1.43
CA TYR A 87 5.84 -5.11 0.52
C TYR A 87 6.82 -6.27 0.58
N TYR A 88 6.30 -7.45 0.90
CA TYR A 88 7.07 -8.66 1.11
C TYR A 88 6.85 -9.61 -0.07
N LEU A 89 7.94 -10.00 -0.73
CA LEU A 89 7.90 -10.83 -1.93
C LEU A 89 9.08 -11.82 -1.99
N PRO A 90 8.88 -13.04 -2.51
CA PRO A 90 9.97 -13.98 -2.72
C PRO A 90 11.00 -13.47 -3.74
N ARG A 91 12.27 -13.75 -3.48
CA ARG A 91 13.40 -13.47 -4.40
C ARG A 91 13.16 -14.04 -5.81
N SER A 92 12.56 -15.22 -5.90
CA SER A 92 12.29 -15.94 -7.16
C SER A 92 11.34 -15.21 -8.13
N LEU A 93 10.71 -14.10 -7.73
CA LEU A 93 9.75 -13.38 -8.57
C LEU A 93 10.35 -12.18 -9.30
N LEU A 94 11.64 -11.91 -9.09
CA LEU A 94 12.30 -10.73 -9.63
C LEU A 94 13.28 -11.01 -10.78
N GLY A 95 13.77 -12.24 -10.94
CA GLY A 95 14.67 -12.57 -12.05
C GLY A 95 13.95 -12.66 -13.41
N PRO A 96 14.61 -12.26 -14.51
CA PRO A 96 14.11 -12.43 -15.88
C PRO A 96 13.86 -13.91 -16.19
N GLY A 97 12.79 -14.25 -16.91
CA GLY A 97 12.54 -15.63 -17.33
C GLY A 97 12.30 -16.68 -16.23
N GLY A 98 12.23 -16.30 -14.95
CA GLY A 98 12.25 -17.24 -13.82
C GLY A 98 13.62 -17.44 -13.19
N GLY A 99 14.63 -16.69 -13.66
CA GLY A 99 16.00 -16.76 -13.17
C GLY A 99 16.20 -16.18 -11.78
N ASP A 100 17.46 -16.19 -11.36
CA ASP A 100 17.86 -15.69 -10.05
C ASP A 100 17.79 -14.16 -9.97
N PHE A 101 17.47 -13.65 -8.78
CA PHE A 101 17.73 -12.24 -8.46
C PHE A 101 19.24 -12.13 -8.21
N ASP A 102 20.00 -11.71 -9.20
CA ASP A 102 21.44 -11.47 -9.07
C ASP A 102 21.74 -9.97 -8.85
N ALA A 103 23.02 -9.60 -8.85
CA ALA A 103 23.44 -8.21 -8.69
C ALA A 103 22.92 -7.27 -9.79
N VAL A 104 22.75 -7.76 -11.02
CA VAL A 104 22.26 -6.96 -12.16
C VAL A 104 20.76 -6.71 -12.02
N VAL A 105 20.01 -7.75 -11.66
CA VAL A 105 18.56 -7.62 -11.39
C VAL A 105 18.33 -6.71 -10.19
N GLU A 106 19.12 -6.84 -9.13
CA GLU A 106 19.06 -5.99 -7.96
C GLU A 106 19.38 -4.52 -8.30
N GLN A 107 20.42 -4.27 -9.09
CA GLN A 107 20.75 -2.91 -9.56
C GLN A 107 19.60 -2.29 -10.35
N ARG A 108 18.99 -3.04 -11.27
CA ARG A 108 17.84 -2.57 -12.05
C ARG A 108 16.61 -2.32 -11.18
N PHE A 109 16.36 -3.19 -10.20
CA PHE A 109 15.25 -3.04 -9.26
C PHE A 109 15.42 -1.79 -8.40
N ASN A 110 16.62 -1.58 -7.84
CA ASN A 110 16.95 -0.38 -7.08
C ASN A 110 16.84 0.89 -7.93
N ALA A 111 17.27 0.86 -9.20
CA ALA A 111 17.08 1.98 -10.11
C ALA A 111 15.59 2.31 -10.32
N ALA A 112 14.75 1.30 -10.51
CA ALA A 112 13.30 1.49 -10.64
C ALA A 112 12.65 2.06 -9.37
N LEU A 113 13.01 1.53 -8.20
CA LEU A 113 12.53 2.01 -6.90
C LEU A 113 12.93 3.47 -6.67
N ASN A 114 14.18 3.82 -6.95
CA ASN A 114 14.70 5.19 -6.79
C ASN A 114 14.00 6.21 -7.70
N LEU A 115 13.60 5.84 -8.91
CA LEU A 115 12.82 6.73 -9.80
C LEU A 115 11.48 7.16 -9.19
N CYS A 116 10.90 6.33 -8.32
CA CYS A 116 9.58 6.58 -7.75
C CYS A 116 9.60 7.62 -6.61
N VAL A 117 10.76 7.92 -6.04
CA VAL A 117 10.92 8.88 -4.94
C VAL A 117 10.67 10.31 -5.46
N GLY A 118 10.06 11.15 -4.63
CA GLY A 118 9.74 12.53 -4.95
C GLY A 118 8.25 12.79 -5.16
N ARG A 119 7.94 13.93 -5.78
CA ARG A 119 6.58 14.41 -6.00
C ARG A 119 6.12 14.12 -7.43
N TRP A 120 5.11 13.28 -7.58
CA TRP A 120 4.62 12.83 -8.89
C TRP A 120 3.09 12.80 -8.96
N PRO A 121 2.49 13.05 -10.14
CA PRO A 121 1.08 12.79 -10.42
C PRO A 121 0.87 11.28 -10.62
N PHE A 122 0.59 10.55 -9.53
CA PHE A 122 0.46 9.09 -9.51
C PHE A 122 -0.84 8.57 -10.18
N LEU A 123 -1.34 9.25 -11.22
CA LEU A 123 -2.56 8.89 -11.96
C LEU A 123 -2.49 7.49 -12.57
N ASN A 124 -1.35 7.14 -13.17
CA ASN A 124 -1.11 5.81 -13.75
C ASN A 124 -0.92 4.71 -12.68
N PHE A 125 -0.75 5.11 -11.41
CA PHE A 125 -0.61 4.23 -10.25
C PHE A 125 -1.89 4.21 -9.40
N THR A 126 -3.04 4.52 -9.98
CA THR A 126 -4.32 4.39 -9.31
C THR A 126 -5.42 3.94 -10.29
N ARG A 127 -6.58 3.64 -9.72
CA ARG A 127 -7.82 3.39 -10.44
C ARG A 127 -8.75 4.57 -10.18
N PRO A 128 -8.89 5.52 -11.13
CA PRO A 128 -9.78 6.66 -10.97
C PRO A 128 -11.20 6.26 -10.58
N GLU A 129 -11.70 5.13 -11.08
CA GLU A 129 -13.00 4.53 -10.75
C GLU A 129 -13.17 4.12 -9.27
N ASN A 130 -12.07 3.98 -8.52
CA ASN A 130 -12.10 3.71 -7.09
C ASN A 130 -11.93 4.98 -6.24
N MET A 131 -11.85 6.14 -6.87
CA MET A 131 -11.62 7.44 -6.25
C MET A 131 -12.79 8.37 -6.51
N GLY A 132 -13.89 8.21 -5.74
CA GLY A 132 -15.15 8.91 -6.01
C GLY A 132 -15.05 10.42 -6.22
N ALA A 133 -14.18 11.13 -5.49
CA ALA A 133 -13.96 12.56 -5.70
C ALA A 133 -13.28 12.87 -7.05
N LEU A 134 -12.25 12.10 -7.43
CA LEU A 134 -11.57 12.24 -8.71
C LEU A 134 -12.48 11.85 -9.87
N GLU A 135 -13.22 10.76 -9.73
CA GLU A 135 -14.16 10.32 -10.77
C GLU A 135 -15.27 11.36 -10.98
N ALA A 136 -15.85 11.89 -9.90
CA ALA A 136 -16.86 12.94 -10.00
C ALA A 136 -16.32 14.20 -10.69
N GLU A 137 -15.10 14.63 -10.31
CA GLU A 137 -14.45 15.79 -10.93
C GLU A 137 -14.24 15.58 -12.44
N LEU A 138 -13.72 14.41 -12.82
CA LEU A 138 -13.50 14.08 -14.24
C LEU A 138 -14.80 13.98 -15.03
N ARG A 139 -15.89 13.50 -14.41
CA ARG A 139 -17.20 13.44 -15.08
C ARG A 139 -17.90 14.79 -15.20
N SER A 140 -17.44 15.82 -14.48
CA SER A 140 -18.05 17.15 -14.55
C SER A 140 -17.77 17.87 -15.87
N VAL A 141 -16.75 17.45 -16.62
CA VAL A 141 -16.31 18.05 -17.88
C VAL A 141 -16.47 17.04 -19.03
N PRO A 142 -17.21 17.36 -20.11
CA PRO A 142 -17.49 16.41 -21.21
C PRO A 142 -16.24 15.78 -21.84
N GLU A 143 -15.18 16.57 -22.02
CA GLU A 143 -13.90 16.11 -22.57
C GLU A 143 -13.24 15.05 -21.66
N ASN A 144 -13.24 15.28 -20.35
CA ASN A 144 -12.70 14.35 -19.35
C ASN A 144 -13.58 13.09 -19.21
N GLU A 145 -14.90 13.21 -19.38
CA GLU A 145 -15.79 12.04 -19.42
C GLU A 145 -15.52 11.18 -20.67
N SER A 146 -15.28 11.81 -21.83
CA SER A 146 -14.85 11.10 -23.04
C SER A 146 -13.52 10.38 -22.80
N TRP A 147 -12.55 11.07 -22.19
CA TRP A 147 -11.26 10.50 -21.81
C TRP A 147 -11.41 9.29 -20.86
N LEU A 148 -12.26 9.38 -19.84
CA LEU A 148 -12.54 8.27 -18.92
C LEU A 148 -13.11 7.05 -19.66
N ARG A 149 -14.06 7.27 -20.58
CA ARG A 149 -14.64 6.19 -21.40
C ARG A 149 -13.57 5.52 -22.26
N GLU A 150 -12.67 6.30 -22.86
CA GLU A 150 -11.57 5.77 -23.65
C GLU A 150 -10.57 4.97 -22.79
N LEU A 151 -10.16 5.51 -21.63
CA LEU A 151 -9.30 4.83 -20.66
C LEU A 151 -9.89 3.48 -20.23
N PHE A 152 -11.16 3.47 -19.83
CA PHE A 152 -11.83 2.25 -19.39
C PHE A 152 -11.99 1.24 -20.52
N GLY A 153 -12.35 1.70 -21.72
CA GLY A 153 -12.40 0.86 -22.91
C GLY A 153 -11.04 0.24 -23.23
N HIS A 154 -9.96 1.01 -23.14
CA HIS A 154 -8.60 0.53 -23.35
C HIS A 154 -8.22 -0.55 -22.33
N ARG A 155 -8.35 -0.26 -21.03
CA ARG A 155 -8.04 -1.22 -19.95
C ARG A 155 -8.84 -2.51 -20.07
N ARG A 156 -10.13 -2.41 -20.40
CA ARG A 156 -11.01 -3.56 -20.62
C ARG A 156 -10.50 -4.43 -21.77
N ARG A 157 -10.24 -3.83 -22.94
CA ARG A 157 -9.72 -4.56 -24.12
C ARG A 157 -8.38 -5.23 -23.84
N ARG A 158 -7.48 -4.57 -23.09
CA ARG A 158 -6.19 -5.16 -22.70
C ARG A 158 -6.36 -6.38 -21.80
N ARG A 159 -7.25 -6.28 -20.81
CA ARG A 159 -7.58 -7.39 -19.91
C ARG A 159 -8.22 -8.57 -20.65
N GLU A 160 -9.16 -8.32 -21.55
CA GLU A 160 -9.83 -9.36 -22.36
C GLU A 160 -8.85 -10.11 -23.28
N ARG A 161 -7.78 -9.46 -23.71
CA ARG A 161 -6.70 -10.06 -24.51
C ARG A 161 -5.63 -10.79 -23.68
N GLY A 162 -5.73 -10.75 -22.35
CA GLY A 162 -4.76 -11.39 -21.47
C GLY A 162 -3.38 -10.75 -21.45
N PHE A 163 -3.29 -9.43 -21.68
CA PHE A 163 -2.03 -8.66 -21.59
C PHE A 163 -0.90 -9.16 -22.51
N PRO A 164 -1.07 -9.07 -23.85
CA PRO A 164 -0.08 -9.61 -24.77
C PRO A 164 1.29 -8.90 -24.68
N PRO A 165 2.43 -9.59 -24.93
CA PRO A 165 3.78 -9.03 -24.75
C PRO A 165 4.10 -7.83 -25.65
N GLU A 166 3.56 -7.79 -26.87
CA GLU A 166 3.72 -6.68 -27.82
C GLU A 166 2.95 -5.42 -27.41
N ASN A 167 2.10 -5.52 -26.39
CA ASN A 167 1.16 -4.49 -25.99
C ASN A 167 1.88 -3.35 -25.28
N ARG A 168 2.01 -2.23 -25.98
CA ARG A 168 2.59 -1.01 -25.43
C ARG A 168 1.70 -0.53 -24.28
N VAL A 169 2.25 -0.58 -23.06
CA VAL A 169 1.60 -0.05 -21.84
C VAL A 169 1.23 1.42 -21.97
N ALA A 170 2.01 2.18 -22.72
CA ALA A 170 1.70 3.56 -23.00
C ALA A 170 0.69 3.73 -24.12
N VAL A 171 -0.18 4.72 -23.92
CA VAL A 171 -1.22 5.12 -24.88
C VAL A 171 -0.94 6.57 -25.30
N PRO A 172 -0.04 6.81 -26.28
CA PRO A 172 0.34 8.16 -26.68
C PRO A 172 -0.85 9.02 -27.15
N ALA A 173 -1.87 8.40 -27.72
CA ALA A 173 -3.08 9.08 -28.19
C ALA A 173 -4.00 9.58 -27.05
N LEU A 174 -3.69 9.26 -25.79
CA LEU A 174 -4.54 9.58 -24.63
C LEU A 174 -3.76 10.40 -23.59
N PRO A 175 -3.66 11.73 -23.76
CA PRO A 175 -3.00 12.61 -22.79
C PRO A 175 -3.76 12.63 -21.47
N ALA A 176 -3.06 12.79 -20.34
CA ALA A 176 -3.69 12.80 -19.03
C ALA A 176 -4.30 14.19 -18.72
N PRO A 177 -5.56 14.27 -18.27
CA PRO A 177 -6.18 15.53 -17.84
C PRO A 177 -5.37 16.20 -16.72
N GLU A 178 -5.17 17.50 -16.82
CA GLU A 178 -4.42 18.28 -15.82
C GLU A 178 -5.02 18.13 -14.42
N VAL A 179 -6.34 18.28 -14.30
CA VAL A 179 -7.07 18.08 -13.03
C VAL A 179 -6.82 16.70 -12.42
N ALA A 180 -6.71 15.65 -13.24
CA ALA A 180 -6.42 14.31 -12.76
C ALA A 180 -4.99 14.22 -12.20
N ARG A 181 -4.02 14.83 -12.88
CA ARG A 181 -2.61 14.87 -12.47
C ARG A 181 -2.47 15.62 -11.15
N GLU A 182 -3.14 16.76 -11.00
CA GLU A 182 -3.12 17.56 -9.77
C GLU A 182 -3.73 16.79 -8.58
N MET A 183 -4.95 16.26 -8.73
CA MET A 183 -5.65 15.54 -7.67
C MET A 183 -4.94 14.24 -7.25
N THR A 184 -4.12 13.66 -8.12
CA THR A 184 -3.33 12.44 -7.87
C THR A 184 -1.87 12.71 -7.51
N THR A 185 -1.47 13.98 -7.41
CA THR A 185 -0.10 14.33 -7.01
C THR A 185 0.15 13.96 -5.55
N ARG A 186 1.15 13.12 -5.31
CA ARG A 186 1.60 12.72 -3.96
C ARG A 186 3.10 12.86 -3.83
N GLU A 187 3.57 12.89 -2.59
CA GLU A 187 4.99 12.86 -2.27
C GLU A 187 5.35 11.50 -1.67
N LEU A 188 6.30 10.82 -2.31
CA LEU A 188 6.88 9.58 -1.82
C LEU A 188 8.28 9.91 -1.26
N ARG A 189 8.42 9.84 0.06
CA ARG A 189 9.64 10.17 0.79
C ARG A 189 10.69 9.05 0.71
N ALA A 190 10.25 7.80 0.58
CA ALA A 190 11.13 6.65 0.38
C ALA A 190 10.44 5.58 -0.47
N CYS A 191 11.22 4.91 -1.30
CA CYS A 191 10.85 3.73 -2.09
C CYS A 191 12.14 2.94 -2.33
N GLU A 192 12.40 1.94 -1.52
CA GLU A 192 13.72 1.29 -1.45
C GLU A 192 13.61 -0.20 -1.10
N LEU A 193 14.59 -0.98 -1.55
CA LEU A 193 14.77 -2.35 -1.09
C LEU A 193 15.51 -2.30 0.25
N MET A 194 14.91 -2.88 1.28
CA MET A 194 15.58 -3.02 2.58
C MET A 194 16.76 -3.98 2.47
N PRO A 195 17.85 -3.74 3.22
CA PRO A 195 18.97 -4.67 3.26
C PRO A 195 18.53 -6.01 3.87
N GLY A 196 18.92 -7.09 3.21
CA GLY A 196 18.63 -8.45 3.64
C GLY A 196 17.20 -8.91 3.35
N SER A 197 16.90 -10.12 3.83
CA SER A 197 15.59 -10.77 3.74
C SER A 197 15.02 -10.97 5.13
N VAL A 198 13.70 -11.18 5.18
CA VAL A 198 13.00 -11.65 6.38
C VAL A 198 12.41 -13.03 6.13
N LYS A 199 12.15 -13.76 7.20
CA LYS A 199 11.49 -15.07 7.18
C LYS A 199 10.28 -15.03 8.10
N ALA A 200 9.20 -15.72 7.74
CA ALA A 200 8.16 -16.02 8.71
C ALA A 200 8.67 -16.96 9.80
N PHE A 201 7.99 -16.97 10.95
CA PHE A 201 8.31 -17.91 12.02
C PHE A 201 8.20 -19.36 11.53
N GLY A 202 9.25 -20.15 11.73
CA GLY A 202 9.31 -21.55 11.32
C GLY A 202 9.42 -21.80 9.81
N SER A 203 9.80 -20.79 9.02
CA SER A 203 9.98 -20.90 7.57
C SER A 203 11.42 -20.66 7.13
N ASP A 204 11.83 -21.36 6.07
CA ASP A 204 13.10 -21.14 5.37
C ASP A 204 12.97 -20.21 4.16
N THR A 205 11.74 -19.79 3.82
CA THR A 205 11.50 -18.93 2.65
C THR A 205 11.92 -17.50 2.95
N GLU A 206 12.88 -17.00 2.19
CA GLU A 206 13.32 -15.63 2.30
C GLU A 206 12.44 -14.67 1.47
N LEU A 207 11.92 -13.66 2.16
CA LEU A 207 11.16 -12.58 1.57
C LEU A 207 12.02 -11.32 1.52
N LEU A 208 12.14 -10.75 0.32
CA LEU A 208 12.64 -9.40 0.13
C LEU A 208 11.60 -8.40 0.65
N VAL A 209 12.07 -7.22 1.07
CA VAL A 209 11.21 -6.20 1.68
C VAL A 209 11.39 -4.88 0.96
N VAL A 210 10.37 -4.44 0.23
CA VAL A 210 10.33 -3.09 -0.34
C VAL A 210 9.66 -2.16 0.66
N ARG A 211 10.36 -1.09 1.06
CA ARG A 211 9.87 -0.07 1.97
C ARG A 211 9.39 1.15 1.19
N LEU A 212 8.18 1.62 1.50
CA LEU A 212 7.60 2.82 0.93
C LEU A 212 7.11 3.75 2.04
N VAL A 213 7.54 5.00 2.03
CA VAL A 213 7.10 6.02 3.00
C VAL A 213 6.57 7.22 2.27
N GLY A 214 5.40 7.69 2.67
CA GLY A 214 4.80 8.87 2.07
C GLY A 214 3.50 9.30 2.75
N GLU A 215 2.84 10.26 2.12
CA GLU A 215 1.57 10.80 2.58
C GLU A 215 0.48 10.63 1.50
N GLY A 216 -0.75 10.35 1.95
CA GLY A 216 -1.92 10.38 1.06
C GLY A 216 -1.97 9.31 -0.03
N PHE A 217 -1.33 8.14 0.15
CA PHE A 217 -1.35 7.04 -0.82
C PHE A 217 -2.72 6.80 -1.45
N LEU A 218 -2.74 6.69 -2.79
CA LEU A 218 -3.95 6.43 -3.57
C LEU A 218 -4.35 4.95 -3.52
N ASN A 219 -5.57 4.63 -3.98
CA ASN A 219 -6.00 3.24 -4.12
C ASN A 219 -5.04 2.47 -5.03
N SER A 220 -4.60 1.28 -4.59
CA SER A 220 -3.67 0.42 -5.32
C SER A 220 -2.26 0.99 -5.61
N MET A 221 -1.94 2.23 -5.20
CA MET A 221 -0.69 2.92 -5.53
C MET A 221 0.56 2.14 -5.19
N VAL A 222 0.67 1.69 -3.93
CA VAL A 222 1.84 0.92 -3.50
C VAL A 222 1.99 -0.37 -4.30
N ARG A 223 0.89 -1.05 -4.60
CA ARG A 223 0.88 -2.34 -5.31
C ARG A 223 1.27 -2.16 -6.78
N LEU A 224 0.84 -1.07 -7.42
CA LEU A 224 1.24 -0.73 -8.79
C LEU A 224 2.71 -0.29 -8.86
N LEU A 225 3.19 0.48 -7.87
CA LEU A 225 4.59 0.88 -7.79
C LEU A 225 5.52 -0.34 -7.66
N VAL A 226 5.28 -1.18 -6.65
CA VAL A 226 6.08 -2.40 -6.44
C VAL A 226 5.99 -3.33 -7.64
N GLY A 227 4.78 -3.49 -8.17
CA GLY A 227 4.53 -4.29 -9.36
C GLY A 227 5.30 -3.85 -10.60
N ALA A 228 5.26 -2.56 -10.90
CA ALA A 228 5.96 -1.96 -12.03
C ALA A 228 7.49 -1.99 -11.83
N CYS A 229 7.99 -1.75 -10.62
CA CYS A 229 9.41 -1.87 -10.32
C CYS A 229 9.89 -3.33 -10.48
N ALA A 230 9.08 -4.30 -10.04
CA ALA A 230 9.38 -5.72 -10.22
C ALA A 230 9.36 -6.11 -11.72
N ALA A 231 8.43 -5.56 -12.50
CA ALA A 231 8.40 -5.73 -13.96
C ALA A 231 9.64 -5.13 -14.62
N ALA A 232 10.11 -3.97 -14.15
CA ALA A 232 11.33 -3.36 -14.62
C ALA A 232 12.55 -4.22 -14.30
N ALA A 233 12.67 -4.75 -13.07
CA ALA A 233 13.73 -5.68 -12.69
C ALA A 233 13.80 -6.89 -13.64
N ARG A 234 12.65 -7.49 -13.95
CA ARG A 234 12.52 -8.61 -14.91
C ARG A 234 12.80 -8.23 -16.37
N GLY A 235 12.89 -6.94 -16.70
CA GLY A 235 13.01 -6.46 -18.08
C GLY A 235 11.69 -6.43 -18.86
N ALA A 236 10.54 -6.64 -18.20
CA ALA A 236 9.22 -6.58 -18.82
C ALA A 236 8.67 -5.15 -18.96
N LEU A 237 9.24 -4.18 -18.22
CA LEU A 237 8.89 -2.77 -18.31
C LEU A 237 10.16 -1.92 -18.43
N PRO A 238 10.38 -1.18 -19.54
CA PRO A 238 11.51 -0.26 -19.64
C PRO A 238 11.46 0.83 -18.56
N LEU A 239 12.62 1.23 -18.03
CA LEU A 239 12.70 2.34 -17.05
C LEU A 239 12.19 3.67 -17.63
N SER A 240 12.31 3.87 -18.94
CA SER A 240 11.74 5.02 -19.64
C SER A 240 10.21 5.06 -19.59
N GLU A 241 9.55 3.90 -19.72
CA GLU A 241 8.10 3.79 -19.60
C GLU A 241 7.63 3.91 -18.15
N LEU A 242 8.40 3.38 -17.18
CA LEU A 242 8.15 3.64 -15.76
C LEU A 242 8.22 5.14 -15.44
N ARG A 243 9.23 5.84 -15.98
CA ARG A 243 9.34 7.30 -15.83
C ARG A 243 8.21 8.05 -16.52
N ALA A 244 7.79 7.63 -17.71
CA ALA A 244 6.62 8.20 -18.39
C ALA A 244 5.33 7.98 -17.57
N ALA A 245 5.18 6.82 -16.93
CA ALA A 245 4.06 6.54 -16.05
C ALA A 245 4.03 7.48 -14.83
N LEU A 246 5.19 7.77 -14.23
CA LEU A 246 5.35 8.71 -13.11
C LEU A 246 5.06 10.16 -13.51
N ALA A 247 5.55 10.60 -14.68
CA ALA A 247 5.28 11.95 -15.21
C ALA A 247 3.79 12.16 -15.52
N ALA A 248 3.10 11.07 -15.87
CA ALA A 248 1.69 11.01 -16.22
C ALA A 248 1.26 12.13 -17.18
N GLU A 249 2.06 12.40 -18.21
CA GLU A 249 1.68 13.29 -19.32
C GLU A 249 0.70 12.59 -20.28
N ARG A 250 0.82 11.26 -20.34
CA ARG A 250 -0.06 10.35 -21.09
C ARG A 250 -0.43 9.17 -20.22
N VAL A 251 -1.48 8.46 -20.63
CA VAL A 251 -1.86 7.20 -19.98
C VAL A 251 -0.78 6.15 -20.21
N VAL A 252 -0.37 5.52 -19.11
CA VAL A 252 0.42 4.28 -19.08
C VAL A 252 -0.34 3.28 -18.24
N ASP A 253 -0.89 2.25 -18.87
CA ASP A 253 -1.70 1.25 -18.21
C ASP A 253 -0.83 0.15 -17.57
N LEU A 254 -0.59 0.29 -16.28
CA LEU A 254 0.18 -0.66 -15.46
C LEU A 254 -0.66 -1.80 -14.87
N SER A 255 -1.91 -1.98 -15.31
CA SER A 255 -2.86 -2.91 -14.69
C SER A 255 -2.36 -4.36 -14.63
N GLU A 256 -1.58 -4.80 -15.60
CA GLU A 256 -1.00 -6.16 -15.67
C GLU A 256 0.08 -6.39 -14.60
N PHE A 257 0.68 -5.31 -14.10
CA PHE A 257 1.73 -5.39 -13.08
C PHE A 257 1.20 -5.25 -11.65
N LEU A 258 -0.11 -5.09 -11.45
CA LEU A 258 -0.69 -4.91 -10.11
C LEU A 258 -0.29 -6.04 -9.15
N ALA A 259 0.57 -5.73 -8.18
CA ALA A 259 1.07 -6.73 -7.24
C ALA A 259 -0.04 -7.29 -6.34
N PRO A 260 0.00 -8.56 -5.91
CA PRO A 260 -0.95 -9.14 -4.96
C PRO A 260 -1.10 -8.31 -3.68
N ALA A 261 -2.32 -8.17 -3.16
CA ALA A 261 -2.57 -7.41 -1.92
C ALA A 261 -1.91 -8.06 -0.69
N ALA A 262 -1.83 -9.39 -0.68
CA ALA A 262 -1.29 -10.16 0.44
C ALA A 262 0.18 -9.87 0.75
N GLY A 263 0.97 -9.43 -0.23
CA GLY A 263 2.36 -9.02 0.03
C GLY A 263 2.46 -7.67 0.75
N LEU A 264 1.39 -6.87 0.79
CA LEU A 264 1.42 -5.51 1.32
C LEU A 264 1.03 -5.50 2.81
N VAL A 265 1.84 -4.81 3.61
CA VAL A 265 1.60 -4.58 5.04
C VAL A 265 1.69 -3.08 5.32
N LEU A 266 0.66 -2.52 5.96
CA LEU A 266 0.78 -1.22 6.64
C LEU A 266 1.71 -1.41 7.85
N HIS A 267 2.95 -0.99 7.71
CA HIS A 267 4.01 -1.26 8.69
C HIS A 267 3.94 -0.26 9.84
N GLU A 268 3.88 1.04 9.53
CA GLU A 268 3.85 2.08 10.54
C GLU A 268 2.99 3.27 10.10
N GLN A 269 2.45 4.01 11.08
CA GLN A 269 1.84 5.31 10.86
C GLN A 269 2.58 6.31 11.74
N HIS A 270 3.35 7.19 11.11
CA HIS A 270 4.19 8.15 11.83
C HIS A 270 3.31 9.29 12.34
N LEU A 271 3.38 9.52 13.65
CA LEU A 271 2.64 10.57 14.32
C LEU A 271 3.59 11.69 14.75
N ASP A 272 3.14 12.92 14.59
CA ASP A 272 3.73 14.08 15.23
C ASP A 272 3.50 14.00 16.75
N LYS A 273 4.56 13.69 17.50
CA LYS A 273 4.50 13.44 18.94
C LYS A 273 4.07 14.68 19.73
N GLU A 274 4.29 15.88 19.21
CA GLU A 274 3.86 17.12 19.86
C GLU A 274 2.34 17.27 19.84
N LYS A 275 1.66 16.70 18.84
CA LYS A 275 0.19 16.67 18.73
C LYS A 275 -0.44 15.54 19.54
N VAL A 276 0.34 14.54 19.94
CA VAL A 276 -0.14 13.37 20.70
C VAL A 276 0.75 13.03 21.91
N PRO A 277 1.07 13.99 22.80
CA PRO A 277 1.94 13.73 23.96
C PRO A 277 1.31 12.77 24.97
N TRP A 278 0.01 12.54 24.85
CA TRP A 278 -0.80 11.64 25.67
C TRP A 278 -0.87 10.21 25.13
N LEU A 279 -0.40 9.96 23.89
CA LEU A 279 -0.46 8.64 23.28
C LEU A 279 0.81 7.84 23.64
N PRO A 280 0.68 6.64 24.21
CA PRO A 280 1.82 5.77 24.46
C PRO A 280 2.36 5.19 23.15
N PHE A 281 3.64 4.81 23.17
CA PHE A 281 4.34 4.19 22.04
C PHE A 281 4.99 2.88 22.48
N THR A 282 4.26 2.04 23.23
CA THR A 282 4.86 0.88 23.92
C THR A 282 4.71 -0.44 23.17
N GLY A 283 3.78 -0.55 22.21
CA GLY A 283 3.47 -1.79 21.50
C GLY A 283 4.43 -2.21 20.36
N ALA A 284 5.61 -1.60 20.23
CA ALA A 284 6.48 -1.81 19.06
C ALA A 284 7.08 -3.24 18.97
N GLU A 285 7.47 -3.81 20.10
CA GLU A 285 8.04 -5.16 20.18
C GLU A 285 6.97 -6.22 19.90
N ALA A 286 5.82 -6.15 20.57
CA ALA A 286 4.69 -7.04 20.33
C ALA A 286 4.16 -6.96 18.88
N ALA A 287 4.25 -5.79 18.23
CA ALA A 287 3.93 -5.65 16.82
C ALA A 287 4.91 -6.42 15.91
N GLU A 288 6.17 -6.57 16.32
CA GLU A 288 7.23 -7.27 15.56
C GLU A 288 7.10 -8.78 15.69
N GLU A 289 6.82 -9.24 16.90
CA GLU A 289 6.45 -10.62 17.15
C GLU A 289 5.22 -11.01 16.31
N PHE A 290 4.12 -10.24 16.40
CA PHE A 290 2.91 -10.50 15.62
C PHE A 290 3.14 -10.44 14.10
N LEU A 291 4.02 -9.54 13.63
CA LEU A 291 4.41 -9.50 12.21
C LEU A 291 5.03 -10.83 11.78
N ARG A 292 5.99 -11.36 12.56
CA ARG A 292 6.74 -12.57 12.20
C ARG A 292 5.93 -13.86 12.35
N GLU A 293 5.17 -13.96 13.43
CA GLU A 293 4.44 -15.19 13.79
C GLU A 293 3.13 -15.33 13.03
N GLU A 294 2.44 -14.22 12.74
CA GLU A 294 1.08 -14.28 12.18
C GLU A 294 1.02 -13.69 10.77
N ILE A 295 1.53 -12.47 10.57
CA ILE A 295 1.39 -11.78 9.28
C ILE A 295 2.26 -12.45 8.21
N LEU A 296 3.56 -12.62 8.45
CA LEU A 296 4.48 -13.18 7.45
C LEU A 296 4.15 -14.63 7.10
N VAL A 297 3.67 -15.44 8.06
CA VAL A 297 3.20 -16.81 7.78
C VAL A 297 2.05 -16.80 6.76
N ARG A 298 1.13 -15.84 6.86
CA ARG A 298 0.02 -15.69 5.89
C ARG A 298 0.50 -15.16 4.55
N VAL A 299 1.43 -14.20 4.54
CA VAL A 299 2.07 -13.68 3.32
C VAL A 299 2.72 -14.83 2.53
N GLU A 300 3.53 -15.65 3.19
CA GLU A 300 4.21 -16.78 2.55
C GLU A 300 3.23 -17.82 2.00
N ARG A 301 2.20 -18.17 2.78
CA ARG A 301 1.16 -19.10 2.34
C ARG A 301 0.46 -18.64 1.07
N VAL A 302 0.25 -17.32 0.91
CA VAL A 302 -0.29 -16.78 -0.34
C VAL A 302 0.71 -16.96 -1.46
N TRP A 303 1.98 -16.61 -1.27
CA TRP A 303 2.99 -16.79 -2.32
C TRP A 303 3.18 -18.25 -2.77
N GLN A 304 3.09 -19.21 -1.84
CA GLN A 304 3.10 -20.64 -2.16
C GLN A 304 1.93 -21.04 -3.08
N LYS A 305 0.72 -20.49 -2.83
CA LYS A 305 -0.45 -20.70 -3.69
C LYS A 305 -0.36 -19.94 -5.01
N THR A 306 0.12 -18.70 -4.97
CA THR A 306 0.20 -17.80 -6.12
C THR A 306 1.24 -18.24 -7.15
N ARG A 307 2.27 -19.02 -6.77
CA ARG A 307 3.15 -19.70 -7.75
C ARG A 307 2.37 -20.52 -8.79
N GLY A 308 1.19 -21.04 -8.45
CA GLY A 308 0.31 -21.74 -9.38
C GLY A 308 -0.66 -20.85 -10.17
N MET A 309 -0.75 -19.55 -9.90
CA MET A 309 -1.80 -18.67 -10.44
C MET A 309 -1.40 -17.87 -11.69
N GLY A 310 -0.12 -17.78 -12.05
CA GLY A 310 0.39 -17.28 -13.35
C GLY A 310 0.04 -15.84 -13.77
N GLN A 311 -0.91 -15.15 -13.13
CA GLN A 311 -1.48 -13.90 -13.65
C GLN A 311 -0.61 -12.68 -13.38
N TRP A 312 0.08 -12.61 -12.24
CA TRP A 312 0.97 -11.48 -11.90
C TRP A 312 2.42 -11.70 -12.36
N TYR A 313 2.84 -12.97 -12.44
CA TYR A 313 4.19 -13.33 -12.82
C TYR A 313 4.25 -13.58 -14.33
N GLN A 314 4.64 -12.54 -15.07
CA GLN A 314 5.04 -12.67 -16.47
C GLN A 314 6.58 -12.73 -16.50
N PRO A 315 7.19 -13.85 -16.91
CA PRO A 315 8.63 -13.88 -17.12
C PRO A 315 8.98 -12.81 -18.15
N GLY A 316 9.83 -11.86 -17.77
CA GLY A 316 10.43 -10.96 -18.76
C GLY A 316 11.27 -11.77 -19.77
N PRO A 317 11.61 -11.20 -20.93
CA PRO A 317 12.47 -11.89 -21.89
C PRO A 317 13.71 -12.41 -21.17
N ALA A 318 14.08 -13.66 -21.42
CA ALA A 318 15.35 -14.19 -20.95
C ALA A 318 16.43 -13.20 -21.39
N ALA A 319 17.36 -12.85 -20.50
CA ALA A 319 18.43 -11.92 -20.83
C ALA A 319 19.10 -12.42 -22.12
N ALA A 320 18.85 -11.74 -23.23
CA ALA A 320 19.70 -11.89 -24.39
C ALA A 320 21.09 -11.48 -23.90
N ALA A 321 22.09 -12.32 -24.11
CA ALA A 321 23.46 -11.99 -23.79
C ALA A 321 23.79 -10.64 -24.47
N SER A 322 23.99 -9.61 -23.65
CA SER A 322 24.51 -8.26 -23.94
C SER A 322 23.81 -7.40 -24.99
N ASP A 323 23.60 -6.12 -24.64
CA ASP A 323 24.33 -5.00 -25.25
C ASP A 323 24.79 -4.05 -24.13
#